data_AF-A0A969QMG0-F1
#
_entry.id   AF-A0A969QMG0-F1
#
_cell.length_a   1.000
_cell.length_b   1.000
_cell.length_c   1.000
_cell.angle_alpha   90.00
_cell.angle_beta   90.00
_cell.angle_gamma   90.00
#
_symmetry.space_group_name_H-M   'P 1'
#
loop_
_entity.id
_entity.type
_entity.pdbx_description
1 polymer ?
#
loop_
_entity_poly.entity_id
_entity_poly.type
_entity_poly.pdbx_seq_one_letter_code
_entity_poly.pdbx_strand_id
1 'polypeptide(L)' 'MSLAWSMVKTVQQGINHLKKLHQVPCDRCVFHTGSYLLKCTVHPSKAFTEDSIGCLDYEPTCHRISPCSQAGQRKGKL' A
#
# COMPACT_ATOMS: atom_id res chain seq x y z
N MET A 1 -9.09 36.99 12.47
CA MET A 1 -8.52 35.81 13.16
C MET A 1 -9.25 34.52 12.73
N SER A 2 -9.45 34.31 11.43
CA SER A 2 -10.26 33.18 10.91
C SER A 2 -9.50 32.43 9.81
N LEU A 3 -8.70 33.15 9.02
CA LEU A 3 -7.85 32.58 7.98
C LEU A 3 -6.74 31.68 8.55
N ALA A 4 -6.11 32.09 9.65
CA ALA A 4 -5.06 31.30 10.30
C ALA A 4 -5.58 29.94 10.80
N TRP A 5 -6.78 29.91 11.39
CA TRP A 5 -7.41 28.66 11.83
C TRP A 5 -7.76 27.75 10.65
N SER A 6 -8.31 28.32 9.57
CA SER A 6 -8.60 27.58 8.34
C SER A 6 -7.33 26.97 7.73
N MET A 7 -6.21 27.73 7.71
CA MET A 7 -4.93 27.22 7.21
C MET A 7 -4.43 26.03 8.04
N VAL A 8 -4.45 26.15 9.37
CA VAL A 8 -4.04 25.06 10.28
C VAL A 8 -4.91 23.83 10.09
N LYS A 9 -6.23 24.01 9.94
CA LYS A 9 -7.17 22.91 9.69
C LYS A 9 -6.85 22.17 8.39
N THR A 10 -6.57 22.88 7.31
CA THR A 10 -6.19 22.27 6.02
C THR A 10 -4.90 21.47 6.13
N VAL A 11 -3.88 22.00 6.82
CA VAL A 11 -2.61 21.29 7.06
C VAL A 11 -2.84 20.02 7.87
N GLN A 12 -3.62 20.11 8.95
CA GLN A 12 -3.94 18.96 9.79
C GLN A 12 -4.69 17.87 9.01
N GLN A 13 -5.60 18.25 8.12
CA GLN A 13 -6.30 17.32 7.24
C GLN A 13 -5.34 16.62 6.27
N GLY A 14 -4.42 17.36 5.64
CA GLY A 14 -3.40 16.79 4.76
C GLY A 14 -2.49 15.78 5.47
N ILE A 15 -2.03 16.12 6.68
CA ILE A 15 -1.21 15.20 7.51
C ILE A 15 -1.99 13.92 7.83
N ASN A 16 -3.26 14.04 8.20
CA ASN A 16 -4.09 12.87 8.52
C ASN A 16 -4.34 12.00 7.29
N HIS A 17 -4.52 12.58 6.11
CA HIS A 17 -4.66 11.83 4.86
C HIS A 17 -3.36 11.07 4.51
N LEU A 18 -2.20 11.74 4.62
CA LEU A 18 -0.92 11.07 4.38
C LEU A 18 -0.68 9.91 5.36
N LYS A 19 -1.03 10.09 6.63
CA LYS A 19 -0.97 9.02 7.65
C LYS A 19 -1.81 7.81 7.25
N LYS A 20 -3.01 8.01 6.67
CA LYS A 20 -3.84 6.90 6.18
C LYS A 20 -3.20 6.21 4.97
N LEU A 21 -2.68 6.98 4.01
CA LEU A 21 -2.04 6.41 2.82
C LEU A 21 -0.80 5.57 3.18
N HIS A 22 -0.03 5.96 4.20
CA HIS A 22 1.10 5.18 4.72
C HIS A 22 0.69 3.85 5.37
N GLN A 23 -0.58 3.65 5.73
CA GLN A 23 -1.09 2.37 6.26
C GLN A 23 -1.38 1.36 5.15
N VAL A 24 -1.38 1.77 3.88
CA VAL A 24 -1.63 0.89 2.74
C VAL A 24 -0.43 -0.05 2.55
N PRO A 25 -0.62 -1.38 2.60
CA PRO A 25 0.49 -2.34 2.58
C PRO A 25 0.87 -2.82 1.16
N CYS A 26 0.34 -2.19 0.11
CA CYS A 26 0.47 -2.67 -1.28
C CYS A 26 1.90 -2.70 -1.82
N ASP A 27 2.80 -1.80 -1.37
CA ASP A 27 4.19 -1.73 -1.85
C ASP A 27 5.02 -2.98 -1.49
N ARG A 28 4.63 -3.66 -0.41
CA ARG A 28 5.36 -4.83 0.14
C ARG A 28 4.64 -6.15 -0.11
N CYS A 29 3.53 -6.13 -0.83
CA CYS A 29 2.74 -7.33 -1.10
C CYS A 29 3.37 -8.19 -2.21
N VAL A 30 3.32 -9.53 -2.10
CA VAL A 30 3.82 -10.46 -3.13
C VAL A 30 3.11 -10.32 -4.48
N PHE A 31 1.87 -9.82 -4.47
CA PHE A 31 1.05 -9.59 -5.66
C PHE A 31 1.31 -8.24 -6.35
N HIS A 32 2.19 -7.42 -5.79
CA HIS A 32 2.57 -6.14 -6.36
C HIS A 32 3.45 -6.34 -7.60
N THR A 33 3.03 -5.80 -8.74
CA THR A 33 3.76 -5.95 -10.02
C THR A 33 4.67 -4.75 -10.34
N GLY A 34 4.50 -3.61 -9.64
CA GLY A 34 5.30 -2.40 -9.87
C GLY A 34 5.07 -1.72 -11.22
N SER A 35 4.05 -2.15 -11.97
CA SER A 35 3.70 -1.56 -13.28
C SER A 35 2.55 -0.56 -13.13
N TYR A 36 2.56 0.50 -13.94
CA TYR A 36 1.48 1.50 -13.91
C TYR A 36 0.13 0.93 -14.39
N LEU A 37 0.18 -0.01 -15.35
CA LEU A 37 -1.00 -0.65 -15.93
C LEU A 37 -1.62 -1.68 -14.99
N LEU A 38 -0.79 -2.42 -14.25
CA LEU A 38 -1.22 -3.45 -13.33
C LEU A 38 -0.46 -3.30 -12.00
N LYS A 39 -1.13 -2.68 -11.03
CA LYS A 39 -0.55 -2.43 -9.70
C LYS A 39 -0.54 -3.71 -8.85
N CYS A 40 -1.66 -4.43 -8.81
CA CYS A 40 -1.85 -5.68 -8.09
C CYS A 40 -2.51 -6.71 -9.01
N THR A 41 -2.09 -7.96 -8.94
CA THR A 41 -2.65 -9.04 -9.76
C THR A 41 -4.02 -9.51 -9.28
N VAL A 42 -4.34 -9.39 -7.99
CA VAL A 42 -5.61 -9.82 -7.39
C VAL A 42 -6.66 -8.69 -7.45
N HIS A 43 -6.24 -7.48 -7.07
CA HIS A 43 -7.13 -6.33 -6.91
C HIS A 43 -6.56 -5.07 -7.61
N PRO A 44 -6.49 -5.05 -8.95
CA PRO A 44 -5.82 -3.98 -9.70
C PRO A 44 -6.44 -2.59 -9.48
N SER A 45 -7.75 -2.51 -9.32
CA SER A 45 -8.48 -1.24 -9.14
C SER A 45 -8.42 -0.70 -7.71
N LYS A 46 -8.17 -1.55 -6.71
CA LYS A 46 -8.13 -1.17 -5.28
C LYS A 46 -6.72 -0.95 -4.74
N ALA A 47 -5.70 -1.40 -5.46
CA ALA A 47 -4.31 -1.24 -5.03
C ALA A 47 -3.91 0.23 -4.85
N PHE A 48 -3.16 0.53 -3.78
CA PHE A 48 -2.69 1.88 -3.44
C PHE A 48 -3.82 2.88 -3.14
N THR A 49 -4.96 2.41 -2.64
CA THR A 49 -6.09 3.24 -2.19
C THR A 49 -6.38 3.01 -0.71
N GLU A 50 -7.17 3.89 -0.09
CA GLU A 50 -7.59 3.73 1.31
C GLU A 50 -8.37 2.41 1.55
N ASP A 51 -9.06 1.88 0.53
CA ASP A 51 -9.76 0.58 0.59
C ASP A 51 -8.83 -0.63 0.76
N SER A 52 -7.54 -0.46 0.47
CA SER A 52 -6.53 -1.52 0.61
C SER A 52 -5.87 -1.54 2.00
N ILE A 53 -6.23 -0.62 2.89
CA ILE A 53 -5.85 -0.67 4.31
C ILE A 53 -6.50 -1.92 4.91
N GLY A 54 -5.69 -2.88 5.36
CA GLY A 54 -6.21 -4.17 5.86
C GLY A 54 -6.64 -5.15 4.76
N CYS A 55 -6.05 -5.06 3.56
CA CYS A 55 -6.28 -6.01 2.46
C CYS A 55 -6.17 -7.47 2.94
N LEU A 56 -7.20 -8.28 2.66
CA LEU A 56 -7.28 -9.69 3.10
C LEU A 56 -6.27 -10.60 2.38
N ASP A 57 -5.91 -10.27 1.14
CA ASP A 57 -4.91 -11.01 0.35
C ASP A 57 -3.49 -10.49 0.58
N TYR A 58 -3.29 -9.61 1.57
CA TYR A 58 -1.96 -9.09 1.83
C TYR A 58 -1.05 -10.21 2.33
N GLU A 59 -0.07 -10.55 1.49
CA GLU A 59 1.00 -11.45 1.87
C GLU A 59 2.34 -10.71 1.76
N PRO A 60 3.13 -10.63 2.86
CA PRO A 60 4.36 -9.87 2.87
C PRO A 60 5.41 -10.51 1.96
N THR A 61 6.08 -9.68 1.16
CA THR A 61 7.22 -10.13 0.37
C THR A 61 8.36 -10.50 1.32
N CYS A 62 8.70 -11.78 1.37
CA CYS A 62 9.85 -12.25 2.13
C CYS A 62 11.13 -11.68 1.50
N HIS A 63 11.67 -10.62 2.08
CA HIS A 63 13.05 -10.21 1.83
C HIS A 63 13.97 -11.25 2.48
N ARG A 64 15.05 -11.67 1.82
CA ARG A 64 15.86 -12.87 2.16
C ARG A 64 16.56 -12.87 3.54
N ILE A 65 16.18 -12.01 4.47
CA ILE A 65 16.80 -11.79 5.78
C ILE A 65 15.93 -12.36 6.92
N SER A 66 14.66 -12.73 6.65
CA SER A 66 13.77 -13.31 7.66
C SER A 66 13.34 -14.73 7.29
N PRO A 67 13.25 -15.68 8.25
CA PRO A 67 12.79 -17.04 8.00
C PRO A 67 11.26 -17.05 7.93
N CYS A 68 10.70 -16.60 6.80
CA CYS A 68 9.28 -16.78 6.52
C CYS A 68 9.13 -17.90 5.48
N SER A 69 8.33 -18.90 5.84
CA SER A 69 8.08 -20.14 5.09
C SER A 69 7.68 -19.88 3.63
N GLN A 70 8.60 -20.12 2.70
CA GLN A 70 8.43 -19.94 1.27
C GLN A 70 7.53 -21.03 0.68
N ALA A 71 6.21 -20.84 0.72
CA ALA A 71 5.25 -21.75 0.09
C ALA A 71 4.84 -21.35 -1.35
N GLY A 72 5.40 -20.29 -1.95
CA GLY A 72 4.84 -19.73 -3.19
C GLY A 72 5.78 -19.13 -4.26
N GLN A 73 7.11 -19.19 -4.12
CA GLN A 73 8.00 -18.61 -5.14
C GLN A 73 8.20 -19.51 -6.37
N ARG A 74 7.19 -19.61 -7.25
CA ARG A 74 7.41 -19.86 -8.68
C ARG A 74 7.25 -18.54 -9.42
N LYS A 75 8.31 -17.72 -9.41
CA LYS A 75 8.40 -16.58 -10.34
C LYS A 75 8.58 -17.16 -11.74
N GLY A 76 7.52 -17.07 -12.55
CA GLY A 76 7.57 -17.31 -13.99
C GLY A 76 8.63 -16.39 -14.59
N LYS A 77 9.72 -17.01 -15.03
CA LYS A 77 10.75 -16.43 -15.89
C LYS A 77 10.23 -16.56 -17.31
N LEU A 78 9.93 -15.45 -17.96
CA LEU A 78 9.90 -15.37 -19.42
C LEU A 78 11.07 -14.49 -19.85
#